data_AF-A0A7X4XCR6-F1
#
_entry.id   AF-A0A7X4XCR6-F1
#
_cell.length_a   1.000
_cell.length_b   1.000
_cell.length_c   1.000
_cell.angle_alpha   90.00
_cell.angle_beta   90.00
_cell.angle_gamma   90.00
#
_symmetry.space_group_name_H-M   'P 1'
#
loop_
_entity.id
_entity.type
_entity.pdbx_description
1 polymer ?
#
loop_
_entity_poly.entity_id
_entity_poly.type
_entity_poly.pdbx_seq_one_letter_code
_entity_poly.pdbx_strand_id
1 'polypeptide(L)'
;MRWLIIAIVSVSAAIASADHVHSFFLGFSIAVVAVSSCYWLTFRCTRFPELALMLLFLGVMVKMLITIVGVLWAVSLHLMSSPAIFGLSYLFFSIVTTYLWFQTRSNQLGLTH
;
A
#
# COMPACT_ATOMS: atom_id res chain seq x y z
N MET A 1 1.31 16.22 14.45
CA MET A 1 2.23 15.22 15.05
C MET A 1 2.19 13.86 14.35
N ARG A 2 1.01 13.31 13.98
CA ARG A 2 0.86 11.97 13.38
C ARG A 2 1.67 11.74 12.08
N TRP A 3 1.76 12.75 11.22
CA TRP A 3 2.58 12.70 9.98
C TRP A 3 4.08 12.58 10.23
N LEU A 4 4.59 13.26 11.27
CA LEU A 4 6.00 13.17 11.66
C LEU A 4 6.36 11.78 12.15
N ILE A 5 5.45 11.12 12.89
CA ILE A 5 5.67 9.75 13.37
C ILE A 5 5.78 8.79 12.19
N ILE A 6 4.87 8.90 11.21
CA ILE A 6 4.90 8.06 10.00
C ILE A 6 6.20 8.31 9.21
N ALA A 7 6.62 9.57 9.06
CA ALA A 7 7.87 9.91 8.38
C ALA A 7 9.09 9.37 9.12
N ILE A 8 9.16 9.53 10.45
CA ILE A 8 10.27 9.05 11.28
C ILE A 8 10.36 7.52 11.24
N VAL A 9 9.24 6.81 11.36
CA VAL A 9 9.21 5.35 11.29
C VAL A 9 9.56 4.85 9.89
N SER A 10 9.14 5.55 8.83
CA SER A 10 9.52 5.20 7.46
C SER A 10 11.01 5.43 7.20
N VAL A 11 11.58 6.52 7.72
CA VAL A 11 13.01 6.83 7.59
C VAL A 11 13.84 5.87 8.43
N SER A 12 13.43 5.54 9.66
CA SER A 12 14.14 4.56 10.48
C SER A 12 14.08 3.16 9.89
N ALA A 13 12.95 2.76 9.29
CA ALA A 13 12.84 1.49 8.56
C ALA A 13 13.74 1.45 7.32
N ALA A 14 13.90 2.58 6.62
CA ALA A 14 14.83 2.69 5.49
C ALA A 14 16.29 2.58 5.93
N ILE A 15 16.66 3.25 7.03
CA ILE A 15 18.03 3.19 7.60
C ILE A 15 18.32 1.79 8.14
N ALA A 16 17.36 1.15 8.80
CA ALA A 16 17.50 -0.22 9.31
C ALA A 16 17.61 -1.27 8.19
N SER A 17 17.15 -0.93 6.98
CA SER A 17 17.22 -1.80 5.80
C SER A 17 18.35 -1.42 4.84
N ALA A 18 19.36 -0.64 5.30
CA ALA A 18 20.41 -0.07 4.46
C ALA A 18 21.16 -1.10 3.59
N ASP A 19 21.37 -2.31 4.10
CA ASP A 19 22.03 -3.39 3.34
C ASP A 19 21.16 -3.95 2.20
N HIS A 20 19.85 -3.67 2.23
CA HIS A 20 18.85 -4.25 1.32
C HIS A 20 17.83 -3.20 0.84
N VAL A 21 18.31 -1.98 0.56
CA VAL A 21 17.49 -0.84 0.09
C VAL A 21 16.64 -1.18 -1.14
N HIS A 22 17.16 -2.01 -2.04
CA HIS A 22 16.44 -2.38 -3.26
C HIS A 22 15.16 -3.17 -2.96
N SER A 23 15.26 -4.17 -2.07
CA SER A 23 14.12 -4.96 -1.59
C SER A 23 13.10 -4.08 -0.83
N PHE A 24 13.58 -3.08 -0.09
CA PHE A 24 12.74 -2.13 0.64
C PHE A 24 11.92 -1.23 -0.29
N PHE A 25 12.54 -0.64 -1.32
CA PHE A 25 11.86 0.22 -2.31
C PHE A 25 10.87 -0.55 -3.19
N LEU A 26 11.16 -1.80 -3.51
CA LEU A 26 10.20 -2.67 -4.19
C LEU A 26 8.95 -2.92 -3.34
N GLY A 27 9.13 -3.24 -2.05
CA GLY A 27 8.00 -3.39 -1.12
C GLY A 27 7.15 -2.12 -1.02
N PHE A 28 7.80 -0.96 -0.93
CA PHE A 28 7.15 0.36 -0.92
C PHE A 28 6.31 0.60 -2.18
N SER A 29 6.94 0.49 -3.35
CA SER A 29 6.28 0.80 -4.63
C SER A 29 5.09 -0.12 -4.90
N ILE A 30 5.23 -1.42 -4.67
CA ILE A 30 4.15 -2.40 -4.84
C ILE A 30 3.01 -2.12 -3.84
N ALA A 31 3.33 -1.82 -2.57
CA ALA A 31 2.31 -1.49 -1.58
C ALA A 31 1.50 -0.24 -1.97
N VAL A 32 2.18 0.82 -2.40
CA VAL A 32 1.54 2.09 -2.81
C VAL A 32 0.62 1.87 -4.01
N VAL A 33 1.09 1.17 -5.04
CA VAL A 33 0.32 0.89 -6.25
C VAL A 33 -0.86 -0.03 -5.92
N ALA A 34 -0.66 -1.09 -5.16
CA ALA A 34 -1.71 -2.05 -4.82
C ALA A 34 -2.84 -1.41 -3.99
N VAL A 35 -2.50 -0.62 -2.96
CA VAL A 35 -3.50 0.04 -2.11
C VAL A 35 -4.20 1.17 -2.85
N SER A 36 -3.48 1.98 -3.64
CA SER A 36 -4.10 3.10 -4.38
C SER A 36 -5.06 2.60 -5.45
N SER A 37 -4.71 1.53 -6.17
CA SER A 37 -5.58 0.89 -7.17
C SER A 37 -6.83 0.32 -6.51
N CYS A 38 -6.68 -0.36 -5.37
CA CYS A 38 -7.78 -0.91 -4.60
C CYS A 38 -8.72 0.18 -4.07
N TYR A 39 -8.16 1.26 -3.51
CA TYR A 39 -8.93 2.41 -3.02
C TYR A 39 -9.74 3.06 -4.16
N TRP A 40 -9.09 3.28 -5.31
CA TRP A 40 -9.73 3.92 -6.46
C TRP A 40 -10.95 3.14 -6.95
N LEU A 41 -10.87 1.80 -6.99
CA LEU A 41 -11.97 0.94 -7.42
C LEU A 41 -13.07 0.84 -6.37
N THR A 42 -12.69 0.62 -5.10
CA THR A 42 -13.64 0.40 -4.00
C THR A 42 -14.53 1.61 -3.74
N PHE A 43 -14.02 2.82 -3.94
CA PHE A 43 -14.73 4.06 -3.61
C PHE A 43 -15.25 4.83 -4.82
N ARG A 44 -15.39 4.18 -5.99
CA ARG A 44 -16.21 4.75 -7.07
C ARG A 44 -17.64 4.88 -6.57
N CYS A 45 -18.21 6.08 -6.64
CA CYS A 45 -19.57 6.34 -6.20
C CYS A 45 -20.56 5.51 -7.03
N THR A 46 -21.17 4.49 -6.41
CA THR A 46 -22.30 3.76 -6.96
C THR A 46 -23.56 4.05 -6.15
N ARG A 47 -24.70 4.29 -6.82
CA ARG A 47 -25.99 4.52 -6.15
C ARG A 47 -26.59 3.26 -5.54
N PHE A 48 -26.13 2.07 -5.95
CA PHE A 48 -26.67 0.79 -5.51
C PHE A 48 -25.70 0.10 -4.54
N PRO A 49 -26.19 -0.41 -3.39
CA PRO A 49 -25.34 -1.04 -2.37
C PRO A 49 -24.73 -2.37 -2.84
N GLU A 50 -25.43 -3.14 -3.69
CA GLU A 50 -24.90 -4.40 -4.25
C GLU A 50 -23.67 -4.15 -5.15
N LEU A 51 -23.69 -3.06 -5.91
CA LEU A 51 -22.54 -2.67 -6.74
C LEU A 51 -21.34 -2.23 -5.90
N ALA A 52 -21.57 -1.64 -4.72
CA ALA A 52 -20.49 -1.27 -3.81
C ALA A 52 -19.75 -2.50 -3.27
N LEU A 53 -20.48 -3.57 -2.93
CA LEU A 53 -19.87 -4.85 -2.53
C LEU A 53 -19.08 -5.50 -3.68
N MET A 54 -19.63 -5.47 -4.90
CA MET A 54 -18.93 -5.96 -6.09
C MET A 54 -17.62 -5.19 -6.35
N LEU A 55 -17.64 -3.86 -6.24
CA LEU A 55 -16.46 -3.02 -6.41
C LEU A 55 -15.42 -3.24 -5.30
N LEU A 56 -15.87 -3.49 -4.07
CA LEU A 56 -14.99 -3.85 -2.97
C LEU A 56 -14.30 -5.18 -3.21
N PHE A 57 -15.06 -6.20 -3.64
CA PHE A 57 -14.49 -7.50 -4.00
C PHE A 57 -13.49 -7.37 -5.17
N LEU A 58 -13.85 -6.61 -6.19
CA LEU A 58 -12.96 -6.31 -7.32
C LEU A 58 -11.69 -5.58 -6.88
N GLY A 59 -11.80 -4.62 -5.97
CA GLY A 59 -10.66 -3.90 -5.39
C GLY A 59 -9.70 -4.84 -4.64
N VAL A 60 -10.23 -5.79 -3.88
CA VAL A 60 -9.44 -6.83 -3.21
C VAL A 60 -8.75 -7.75 -4.23
N MET A 61 -9.46 -8.18 -5.27
CA MET A 61 -8.88 -9.03 -6.33
C MET A 61 -7.74 -8.31 -7.05
N VAL A 62 -7.92 -7.02 -7.38
CA VAL A 62 -6.87 -6.19 -7.99
C VAL A 62 -5.69 -6.02 -7.07
N LYS A 63 -5.91 -5.80 -5.77
CA LYS A 63 -4.83 -5.74 -4.77
C LYS A 63 -4.00 -7.03 -4.79
N MET A 64 -4.66 -8.19 -4.75
CA MET A 64 -4.00 -9.49 -4.79
C MET A 64 -3.23 -9.69 -6.11
N LEU A 65 -3.83 -9.37 -7.24
CA LEU A 65 -3.19 -9.52 -8.56
C LEU A 65 -1.92 -8.66 -8.67
N ILE A 66 -1.98 -7.39 -8.27
CA ILE A 66 -0.82 -6.48 -8.27
C ILE A 66 0.29 -7.03 -7.37
N THR A 67 -0.07 -7.58 -6.19
CA THR A 67 0.94 -8.15 -5.29
C THR A 67 1.60 -9.39 -5.87
N ILE A 68 0.82 -10.30 -6.47
CA ILE A 68 1.35 -11.52 -7.09
C ILE A 68 2.28 -11.16 -8.24
N VAL A 69 1.82 -10.31 -9.17
CA VAL A 69 2.64 -9.87 -10.31
C VAL A 69 3.88 -9.12 -9.84
N GLY A 70 3.74 -8.23 -8.85
CA GLY A 70 4.87 -7.48 -8.29
C GLY A 70 5.92 -8.37 -7.64
N VAL A 71 5.50 -9.39 -6.88
CA VAL A 71 6.41 -10.37 -6.26
C VAL A 71 7.09 -11.22 -7.32
N LEU A 72 6.34 -11.76 -8.28
CA LEU A 72 6.90 -12.56 -9.37
C LEU A 72 7.92 -11.77 -10.17
N TRP A 73 7.60 -10.52 -10.51
CA TRP A 73 8.49 -9.61 -11.22
C TRP A 73 9.77 -9.31 -10.42
N ALA A 74 9.65 -9.06 -9.11
CA ALA A 74 10.78 -8.82 -8.22
C ALA A 74 11.72 -10.03 -8.12
N VAL A 75 11.15 -11.24 -8.09
CA VAL A 75 11.91 -12.50 -8.08
C VAL A 75 12.61 -12.72 -9.42
N SER A 76 11.92 -12.53 -10.56
CA SER A 76 12.51 -12.72 -11.89
C SER A 76 13.72 -11.81 -12.14
N LEU A 77 13.73 -10.62 -11.55
CA LEU A 77 14.81 -9.66 -11.69
C LEU A 77 15.99 -9.91 -10.73
N HIS A 78 15.96 -10.93 -9.87
CA HIS A 78 16.95 -11.14 -8.79
C HIS A 78 17.17 -9.91 -7.89
N LEU A 79 16.19 -9.00 -7.88
CA LEU A 79 16.24 -7.72 -7.18
C LEU A 79 15.86 -7.86 -5.69
N MET A 80 15.37 -9.03 -5.30
CA MET A 80 14.98 -9.37 -3.93
C MET A 80 16.13 -10.08 -3.22
N SER A 81 16.98 -9.30 -2.55
CA SER A 81 18.10 -9.81 -1.74
C SER A 81 17.63 -10.56 -0.49
N SER A 82 16.51 -10.12 0.10
CA SER A 82 15.91 -10.72 1.29
C SER A 82 14.38 -10.66 1.23
N PRO A 83 13.69 -11.81 1.11
CA PRO A 83 12.23 -11.88 1.09
C PRO A 83 11.57 -11.31 2.36
N ALA A 84 12.24 -11.43 3.50
CA ALA A 84 11.72 -10.97 4.79
C ALA A 84 11.58 -9.44 4.83
N ILE A 85 12.61 -8.72 4.35
CA ILE A 85 12.64 -7.26 4.32
C ILE A 85 11.63 -6.71 3.32
N PHE A 86 11.49 -7.39 2.18
CA PHE A 86 10.45 -7.09 1.21
C PHE A 86 9.05 -7.18 1.85
N GLY A 87 8.75 -8.28 2.54
CA GLY A 87 7.46 -8.51 3.19
C GLY A 87 7.16 -7.49 4.30
N LEU A 88 8.16 -7.22 5.16
CA LEU A 88 8.04 -6.22 6.24
C LEU A 88 7.78 -4.82 5.67
N SER A 89 8.55 -4.41 4.66
CA SER A 89 8.35 -3.13 3.97
C SER A 89 6.94 -3.05 3.36
N TYR A 90 6.55 -4.07 2.60
CA TYR A 90 5.23 -4.13 1.97
C TYR A 90 4.09 -4.02 2.99
N LEU A 91 4.14 -4.75 4.10
CA LEU A 91 3.10 -4.70 5.14
C LEU A 91 3.03 -3.34 5.81
N PHE A 92 4.18 -2.77 6.20
CA PHE A 92 4.26 -1.46 6.80
C PHE A 92 3.65 -0.38 5.89
N PHE A 93 4.09 -0.34 4.63
CA PHE A 93 3.60 0.65 3.68
C PHE A 93 2.15 0.42 3.27
N SER A 94 1.68 -0.84 3.19
CA SER A 94 0.26 -1.11 2.95
C SER A 94 -0.62 -0.48 4.03
N ILE A 95 -0.21 -0.51 5.30
CA ILE A 95 -0.93 0.13 6.40
C ILE A 95 -0.85 1.65 6.26
N VAL A 96 0.34 2.20 6.07
CA VAL A 96 0.57 3.65 5.95
C VAL A 96 -0.21 4.26 4.78
N THR A 97 -0.17 3.64 3.60
CA THR A 97 -0.90 4.12 2.41
C THR A 97 -2.41 4.02 2.60
N THR A 98 -2.89 2.96 3.25
CA THR A 98 -4.33 2.84 3.57
C THR A 98 -4.76 3.96 4.49
N TYR A 99 -3.97 4.22 5.53
CA TYR A 99 -4.21 5.29 6.48
C TYR A 99 -4.22 6.68 5.82
N LEU A 100 -3.25 6.95 4.94
CA LEU A 100 -3.18 8.16 4.13
C LEU A 100 -4.48 8.40 3.35
N TRP A 101 -4.94 7.39 2.61
CA TRP A 101 -6.15 7.49 1.82
C TRP A 101 -7.42 7.72 2.65
N PHE A 102 -7.54 7.08 3.81
CA PHE A 102 -8.66 7.35 4.73
C PHE A 102 -8.63 8.77 5.28
N GLN A 103 -7.45 9.27 5.65
CA GLN A 103 -7.28 10.63 6.17
C GLN A 103 -7.56 11.71 5.09
N THR A 104 -7.12 11.48 3.85
CA THR A 104 -7.46 12.37 2.74
C THR A 104 -8.96 12.42 2.50
N ARG A 105 -9.63 11.26 2.57
CA ARG A 105 -11.09 11.18 2.44
C ARG A 105 -11.83 11.87 3.57
N SER A 106 -11.41 11.67 4.82
CA SER A 106 -12.04 12.32 5.97
C SER A 106 -11.93 13.84 5.88
N ASN A 107 -10.80 14.34 5.38
CA ASN A 107 -10.60 15.77 5.12
C ASN A 107 -11.53 16.28 3.99
N GLN A 108 -11.71 15.52 2.91
CA GLN A 108 -12.66 15.87 1.83
C GLN A 108 -14.11 15.91 2.31
N LEU A 109 -14.47 15.07 3.28
CA LEU A 109 -15.81 15.01 3.86
C LEU A 109 -16.04 16.03 4.99
N GLY A 110 -15.04 16.85 5.34
CA GLY A 110 -15.15 17.86 6.40
C GLY A 110 -15.32 17.28 7.80
N LEU A 111 -15.01 15.99 8.01
CA LEU A 111 -15.17 15.28 9.29
C LEU A 111 -13.97 15.48 10.24
N THR A 112 -13.25 16.58 10.11
CA THR A 112 -12.10 16.90 10.96
C THR A 112 -12.57 17.52 12.27
N HIS A 113 -12.62 16.70 13.33
CA HIS A 113 -12.48 17.17 14.70
C HIS A 113 -10.99 17.37 15.05
#